data_AF-A0A3B8T545-F1
#
_entry.id   AF-A0A3B8T545-F1
#
_cell.length_a   1.000
_cell.length_b   1.000
_cell.length_c   1.000
_cell.angle_alpha   90.00
_cell.angle_beta   90.00
_cell.angle_gamma   90.00
#
_symmetry.space_group_name_H-M   'P 1'
#
loop_
_entity.id
_entity.type
_entity.pdbx_description
1 polymer ?
#
loop_
_entity_poly.entity_id
_entity_poly.type
_entity_poly.pdbx_seq_one_letter_code
_entity_poly.pdbx_strand_id
1 'polypeptide(L)'
;MISNIGYSIAAAGFLVLLLLLFTVRSSGLVKKLLLFAVFTNLLWALQYNRWLIPEPTVQQYLTFDSLKQFSWILFLSAALYNQFSSLPKILSQKTTLLAGSLPIAAVLILWLTPLPLHWIYLIHTVVALILLLLLEILLRQSGEQRWAFKPLMLYLGAVSVFDFVTYANATMVTYLDVNYIAAKGYIYALMTPFLLIAVRRMEHWGIKIFISREIVLHSTLLTVAGIYLFVMAMVGYVIKYLGGSWDTTIQIVLIALSVVLLIALFLSSNIRNKLKVFISKNFFANQFDYREQWIELTNALATGDDNLQDVYRTALKGLANAVKYDRGLLCKVNKSHYDIVANLYAPEPDHLHDEVIQLAIQYCQQKPWLIDLHEFLINPENYAGMDMDLKLVNQCEYQFILPIY
;
A
#
# COMPACT_ATOMS: atom_id res chain seq x y z
N MET A 1 -8.31 9.12 33.70
CA MET A 1 -7.84 7.87 34.34
C MET A 1 -7.87 6.70 33.37
N ILE A 2 -8.99 6.46 32.67
CA ILE A 2 -9.12 5.38 31.68
C ILE A 2 -8.07 5.49 30.56
N SER A 3 -7.88 6.68 29.99
CA SER A 3 -6.85 6.90 28.94
C SER A 3 -5.44 6.48 29.36
N ASN A 4 -5.02 6.73 30.59
CA ASN A 4 -3.68 6.36 31.09
C ASN A 4 -3.39 4.86 30.97
N ILE A 5 -4.42 4.00 31.07
CA ILE A 5 -4.26 2.55 30.97
C ILE A 5 -3.81 2.17 29.56
N GLY A 6 -4.50 2.66 28.53
CA GLY A 6 -4.14 2.40 27.14
C GLY A 6 -2.72 2.88 26.82
N TYR A 7 -2.38 4.10 27.25
CA TYR A 7 -1.04 4.68 27.09
C TYR A 7 0.06 3.91 27.84
N SER A 8 -0.24 3.39 29.04
CA SER A 8 0.71 2.58 29.82
C SER A 8 0.99 1.23 29.14
N ILE A 9 -0.05 0.57 28.62
CA ILE A 9 0.10 -0.70 27.89
C ILE A 9 0.89 -0.48 26.60
N ALA A 10 0.59 0.59 25.86
CA ALA A 10 1.35 0.97 24.67
C ALA A 10 2.83 1.24 25.00
N ALA A 11 3.10 2.02 26.05
CA ALA A 11 4.46 2.29 26.53
C ALA A 11 5.21 1.00 26.89
N ALA A 12 4.58 0.07 27.63
CA ALA A 12 5.17 -1.22 27.94
C ALA A 12 5.50 -2.03 26.68
N GLY A 13 4.58 -2.05 25.70
CA GLY A 13 4.80 -2.72 24.41
C GLY A 13 5.97 -2.12 23.62
N PHE A 14 6.07 -0.79 23.54
CA PHE A 14 7.21 -0.12 22.90
C PHE A 14 8.53 -0.33 23.66
N LEU A 15 8.50 -0.39 25.00
CA LEU A 15 9.67 -0.68 25.81
C LEU A 15 10.19 -2.10 25.53
N VAL A 16 9.31 -3.10 25.50
CA VAL A 16 9.68 -4.48 25.15
C VAL A 16 10.28 -4.56 23.75
N LEU A 17 9.65 -3.90 22.78
CA LEU A 17 10.18 -3.80 21.41
C LEU A 17 11.56 -3.15 21.34
N LEU A 18 11.74 -2.04 22.07
CA LEU A 18 13.01 -1.31 22.12
C LEU A 18 14.12 -2.22 22.67
N LEU A 19 13.86 -2.93 23.78
CA LEU A 19 14.81 -3.88 24.38
C LEU A 19 15.14 -5.03 23.43
N LEU A 20 14.14 -5.61 22.75
CA LEU A 20 14.36 -6.66 21.75
C LEU A 20 15.22 -6.17 20.59
N LEU A 21 14.98 -4.96 20.08
CA LEU A 21 15.78 -4.40 18.98
C LEU A 21 17.24 -4.16 19.36
N PHE A 22 17.55 -3.93 20.65
CA PHE A 22 18.93 -3.87 21.15
C PHE A 22 19.62 -5.24 21.20
N THR A 23 18.88 -6.33 21.39
CA THR A 23 19.47 -7.69 21.43
C THR A 23 19.92 -8.21 20.07
N VAL A 24 19.27 -7.78 18.99
CA VAL A 24 19.66 -8.18 17.62
C VAL A 24 20.96 -7.48 17.24
N ARG A 25 21.99 -8.20 16.80
CA ARG A 25 23.23 -7.60 16.28
C ARG A 25 23.10 -7.32 14.79
N SER A 26 22.71 -6.09 14.45
CA SER A 26 22.67 -5.59 13.07
C SER A 26 22.96 -4.10 13.05
N SER A 27 23.80 -3.65 12.10
CA SER A 27 24.34 -2.28 12.03
C SER A 27 23.67 -1.40 10.96
N GLY A 28 22.65 -1.91 10.27
CA GLY A 28 21.96 -1.20 9.17
C GLY A 28 21.26 0.08 9.62
N LEU A 29 21.29 1.10 8.76
CA LEU A 29 20.68 2.40 9.03
C LEU A 29 19.16 2.30 9.27
N VAL A 30 18.47 1.43 8.52
CA VAL A 30 17.04 1.22 8.68
C VAL A 30 16.68 0.77 10.09
N LYS A 31 17.50 -0.10 10.69
CA LYS A 31 17.29 -0.56 12.06
C LYS A 31 17.51 0.57 13.08
N LYS A 32 18.50 1.43 12.87
CA LYS A 32 18.71 2.62 13.73
C LYS A 32 17.52 3.57 13.67
N LEU A 33 16.94 3.76 12.48
CA LEU A 33 15.75 4.58 12.29
C LEU A 33 14.49 3.93 12.86
N LEU A 34 14.38 2.60 12.80
CA LEU A 34 13.32 1.85 13.49
C LEU A 34 13.45 1.99 15.01
N LEU A 35 14.66 1.87 15.56
CA LEU A 35 14.93 2.12 16.98
C LEU A 35 14.52 3.55 17.37
N PHE A 36 14.86 4.54 16.55
CA PHE A 36 14.44 5.93 16.76
C PHE A 36 12.91 6.09 16.69
N ALA A 37 12.24 5.42 15.74
CA ALA A 37 10.77 5.42 15.66
C ALA A 37 10.14 4.80 16.91
N VAL A 38 10.57 3.61 17.34
CA VAL A 38 10.06 2.95 18.55
C VAL A 38 10.32 3.81 19.80
N PHE A 39 11.50 4.42 19.90
CA PHE A 39 11.85 5.30 21.02
C PHE A 39 10.95 6.55 21.09
N THR A 40 10.71 7.21 19.96
CA THR A 40 9.83 8.39 19.92
C THR A 40 8.37 8.02 20.23
N ASN A 41 7.91 6.82 19.84
CA ASN A 41 6.58 6.31 20.22
C ASN A 41 6.50 5.99 21.73
N LEU A 42 7.56 5.44 22.32
CA LEU A 42 7.66 5.25 23.76
C LEU A 42 7.57 6.58 24.51
N LEU A 43 8.33 7.59 24.08
CA LEU A 43 8.29 8.93 24.68
C LEU A 43 6.90 9.58 24.56
N TRP A 44 6.27 9.48 23.39
CA TRP A 44 4.88 9.93 23.19
C TRP A 44 3.92 9.24 24.15
N ALA A 45 4.05 7.92 24.32
CA ALA A 45 3.16 7.16 25.19
C ALA A 45 3.33 7.53 26.67
N LEU A 46 4.57 7.75 27.10
CA LEU A 46 4.90 8.19 28.47
C LEU A 46 4.48 9.63 28.73
N GLN A 47 4.64 10.53 27.76
CA GLN A 47 4.34 11.96 27.94
C GLN A 47 2.86 12.22 28.26
N TYR A 48 1.94 11.51 27.62
CA TYR A 48 0.52 11.69 27.88
C TYR A 48 0.06 11.03 29.19
N ASN A 49 0.86 10.12 29.76
CA ASN A 49 0.49 9.39 30.96
C ASN A 49 0.45 10.33 32.17
N ARG A 50 -0.78 10.67 32.61
CA ARG A 50 -0.98 11.62 33.71
C ARG A 50 -0.49 11.14 35.07
N TRP A 51 -0.19 9.84 35.22
CA TRP A 51 0.48 9.33 36.42
C TRP A 51 1.95 9.73 36.49
N LEU A 52 2.58 10.00 35.35
CA LEU A 52 3.98 10.40 35.25
C LEU A 52 4.13 11.92 35.11
N ILE A 53 3.28 12.55 34.30
CA ILE A 53 3.32 13.99 34.03
C ILE A 53 1.98 14.61 34.43
N PRO A 54 1.95 15.46 35.48
CA PRO A 54 0.76 16.22 35.84
C PRO A 54 0.37 17.18 34.70
N GLU A 55 -0.87 17.08 34.23
CA GLU A 55 -1.50 17.97 33.24
C GLU A 55 -0.68 18.28 31.97
N PRO A 56 -0.49 17.29 31.06
CA PRO A 56 0.19 17.53 29.80
C PRO A 56 -0.57 18.59 28.96
N THR A 57 0.14 19.63 28.52
CA THR A 57 -0.45 20.66 27.68
C THR A 57 -0.73 20.13 26.27
N VAL A 58 -1.72 20.72 25.58
CA VAL A 58 -2.03 20.38 24.18
C VAL A 58 -0.81 20.61 23.28
N GLN A 59 -0.01 21.65 23.55
CA GLN A 59 1.23 21.93 22.82
C GLN A 59 2.26 20.81 22.98
N GLN A 60 2.47 20.33 24.21
CA GLN A 60 3.37 19.19 24.44
C GLN A 60 2.87 17.94 23.71
N TYR A 61 1.57 17.63 23.82
CA TYR A 61 0.98 16.48 23.15
C TYR A 61 1.21 16.49 21.63
N LEU A 62 0.91 17.61 20.95
CA LEU A 62 1.11 17.75 19.50
C LEU A 62 2.59 17.73 19.10
N THR A 63 3.49 18.19 19.97
CA THR A 63 4.94 18.11 19.74
C THR A 63 5.42 16.66 19.69
N PHE A 64 4.99 15.83 20.64
CA PHE A 64 5.33 14.41 20.64
C PHE A 64 4.67 13.64 19.50
N ASP A 65 3.43 13.99 19.11
CA ASP A 65 2.80 13.44 17.92
C ASP A 65 3.58 13.80 16.64
N SER A 66 4.08 15.04 16.54
CA SER A 66 4.93 15.48 15.41
C SER A 66 6.25 14.71 15.36
N LEU A 67 6.92 14.54 16.51
CA LEU A 67 8.19 13.82 16.61
C LEU A 67 8.03 12.35 16.18
N LYS A 68 6.94 11.71 16.64
CA LYS A 68 6.55 10.35 16.27
C LYS A 68 6.27 10.24 14.76
N GLN A 69 5.54 11.19 14.17
CA GLN A 69 5.26 11.17 12.74
C GLN A 69 6.53 11.36 11.91
N PHE A 70 7.41 12.26 12.32
CA PHE A 70 8.70 12.50 11.69
C PHE A 70 9.59 11.25 11.69
N SER A 71 9.67 10.55 12.82
CA SER A 71 10.46 9.32 12.92
C SER A 71 9.94 8.19 12.03
N TRP A 72 8.62 8.05 11.89
CA TRP A 72 8.02 7.08 10.97
C TRP A 72 8.26 7.45 9.50
N ILE A 73 8.22 8.74 9.14
CA ILE A 73 8.59 9.19 7.78
C ILE A 73 10.04 8.82 7.47
N LEU A 74 10.98 9.10 8.39
CA LEU A 74 12.39 8.75 8.19
C LEU A 74 12.59 7.24 8.04
N PHE A 75 11.93 6.44 8.89
CA PHE A 75 11.99 4.99 8.81
C PHE A 75 11.43 4.46 7.48
N LEU A 76 10.24 4.91 7.06
CA LEU A 76 9.62 4.48 5.81
C LEU A 76 10.43 4.91 4.59
N SER A 77 10.96 6.14 4.58
CA SER A 77 11.88 6.58 3.53
C SER A 77 13.13 5.69 3.48
N ALA A 78 13.76 5.42 4.62
CA ALA A 78 14.92 4.52 4.64
C ALA A 78 14.59 3.11 4.13
N ALA A 79 13.42 2.61 4.51
CA ALA A 79 12.91 1.33 4.07
C ALA A 79 12.68 1.28 2.55
N LEU A 80 12.08 2.33 1.98
CA LEU A 80 11.81 2.46 0.55
C LEU A 80 13.09 2.53 -0.27
N TYR A 81 14.06 3.32 0.21
CA TYR A 81 15.20 3.65 -0.63
C TYR A 81 16.33 2.63 -0.56
N ASN A 82 16.46 1.82 0.51
CA ASN A 82 17.39 0.70 0.80
C ASN A 82 18.80 0.66 0.15
N GLN A 83 19.22 1.72 -0.53
CA GLN A 83 20.43 1.90 -1.33
C GLN A 83 21.41 2.82 -0.58
N PHE A 84 20.92 3.54 0.43
CA PHE A 84 21.70 4.52 1.17
C PHE A 84 22.04 4.00 2.56
N SER A 85 23.34 3.82 2.79
CA SER A 85 23.91 3.51 4.11
C SER A 85 23.99 4.75 5.03
N SER A 86 23.66 5.95 4.54
CA SER A 86 23.85 7.21 5.26
C SER A 86 22.59 8.09 5.35
N LEU A 87 22.37 8.65 6.55
CA LEU A 87 21.26 9.56 6.87
C LEU A 87 21.19 10.80 5.96
N PRO A 88 22.30 11.51 5.67
CA PRO A 88 22.25 12.72 4.85
C PRO A 88 21.72 12.46 3.44
N LYS A 89 22.00 11.29 2.87
CA LYS A 89 21.50 10.92 1.53
C LYS A 89 19.99 10.74 1.54
N ILE A 90 19.43 10.11 2.56
CA ILE A 90 17.97 9.96 2.74
C ILE A 90 17.31 11.34 2.94
N LEU A 91 17.92 12.17 3.78
CA LEU A 91 17.47 13.55 4.02
C LEU A 91 17.66 14.47 2.82
N SER A 92 18.50 14.13 1.83
CA SER A 92 18.66 14.94 0.62
C SER A 92 17.57 14.66 -0.44
N GLN A 93 16.79 13.60 -0.28
CA GLN A 93 15.74 13.25 -1.22
C GLN A 93 14.56 14.20 -1.09
N LYS A 94 14.11 14.74 -2.22
CA LYS A 94 13.00 15.72 -2.28
C LYS A 94 11.74 15.22 -1.59
N THR A 95 11.40 13.94 -1.78
CA THR A 95 10.22 13.30 -1.16
C THR A 95 10.32 13.26 0.36
N THR A 96 11.46 12.81 0.90
CA THR A 96 11.71 12.76 2.35
C THR A 96 11.77 14.15 2.96
N LEU A 97 12.36 15.14 2.26
CA LEU A 97 12.40 16.53 2.72
C LEU A 97 11.01 17.13 2.82
N LEU A 98 10.19 16.98 1.78
CA LEU A 98 8.83 17.52 1.76
C LEU A 98 7.94 16.84 2.81
N ALA A 99 8.04 15.51 2.95
CA ALA A 99 7.29 14.79 3.97
C ALA A 99 7.75 15.16 5.38
N GLY A 100 9.06 15.21 5.61
CA GLY A 100 9.66 15.48 6.93
C GLY A 100 9.58 16.94 7.36
N SER A 101 9.48 17.89 6.43
CA SER A 101 9.34 19.31 6.77
C SER A 101 7.99 19.64 7.40
N LEU A 102 6.92 18.90 7.09
CA LEU A 102 5.58 19.15 7.62
C LEU A 102 5.48 18.95 9.14
N PRO A 103 5.91 17.82 9.74
CA PRO A 103 5.95 17.68 11.20
C PRO A 103 6.86 18.72 11.87
N ILE A 104 7.97 19.08 11.24
CA ILE A 104 8.88 20.12 11.77
C ILE A 104 8.17 21.48 11.76
N ALA A 105 7.52 21.83 10.65
CA ALA A 105 6.74 23.05 10.52
C ALA A 105 5.60 23.10 11.53
N ALA A 106 4.92 21.97 11.80
CA ALA A 106 3.89 21.90 12.84
C ALA A 106 4.44 22.30 14.22
N VAL A 107 5.61 21.77 14.61
CA VAL A 107 6.27 22.12 15.87
C VAL A 107 6.70 23.60 15.88
N LEU A 108 7.32 24.09 14.81
CA LEU A 108 7.76 25.49 14.73
C LEU A 108 6.57 26.45 14.82
N ILE A 109 5.49 26.19 14.08
CA ILE A 109 4.26 26.97 14.11
C ILE A 109 3.65 26.96 15.52
N LEU A 110 3.57 25.79 16.15
CA LEU A 110 2.98 25.60 17.48
C LEU A 110 3.67 26.41 18.58
N TRP A 111 5.00 26.54 18.51
CA TRP A 111 5.81 27.19 19.56
C TRP A 111 6.20 28.64 19.23
N LEU A 112 6.31 29.01 17.95
CA LEU A 112 6.82 30.32 17.53
C LEU A 112 5.71 31.27 17.07
N THR A 113 4.50 30.78 16.83
CA THR A 113 3.40 31.60 16.28
C THR A 113 2.10 31.43 17.06
N PRO A 114 1.26 32.47 17.16
CA PRO A 114 -0.05 32.38 17.80
C PRO A 114 -1.14 31.86 16.84
N LEU A 115 -0.76 31.01 15.87
CA LEU A 115 -1.72 30.50 14.88
C LEU A 115 -2.79 29.61 15.56
N PRO A 116 -4.05 29.66 15.08
CA PRO A 116 -5.09 28.77 15.58
C PRO A 116 -4.72 27.29 15.43
N LEU A 117 -5.07 26.47 16.44
CA LEU A 117 -4.70 25.06 16.48
C LEU A 117 -5.25 24.22 15.31
N HIS A 118 -6.35 24.65 14.67
CA HIS A 118 -6.92 23.92 13.52
C HIS A 118 -5.96 23.83 12.33
N TRP A 119 -5.05 24.79 12.13
CA TRP A 119 -4.00 24.68 11.11
C TRP A 119 -2.99 23.58 11.44
N ILE A 120 -2.71 23.38 12.73
CA ILE A 120 -1.79 22.35 13.20
C ILE A 120 -2.45 20.97 13.07
N TYR A 121 -3.74 20.86 13.39
CA TYR A 121 -4.53 19.65 13.10
C TYR A 121 -4.56 19.34 11.61
N LEU A 122 -4.69 20.35 10.75
CA LEU A 122 -4.64 20.15 9.29
C LEU A 122 -3.29 19.59 8.86
N ILE A 123 -2.18 20.13 9.36
CA ILE A 123 -0.83 19.60 9.07
C ILE A 123 -0.72 18.14 9.50
N HIS A 124 -1.15 17.79 10.72
CA HIS A 124 -1.14 16.41 11.19
C HIS A 124 -2.02 15.47 10.35
N THR A 125 -3.15 15.96 9.83
CA THR A 125 -4.03 15.23 8.90
C THR A 125 -3.27 14.90 7.61
N VAL A 126 -2.62 15.90 7.02
CA VAL A 126 -1.82 15.74 5.79
C VAL A 126 -0.64 14.80 6.02
N VAL A 127 0.06 14.92 7.17
CA VAL A 127 1.17 14.04 7.53
C VAL A 127 0.71 12.59 7.70
N ALA A 128 -0.44 12.36 8.34
CA ALA A 128 -1.01 11.02 8.46
C ALA A 128 -1.33 10.41 7.09
N LEU A 129 -1.88 11.21 6.16
CA LEU A 129 -2.09 10.78 4.78
C LEU A 129 -0.77 10.46 4.05
N ILE A 130 0.26 11.27 4.24
CA ILE A 130 1.60 11.02 3.67
C ILE A 130 2.18 9.70 4.21
N LEU A 131 2.05 9.41 5.50
CA LEU A 131 2.47 8.13 6.08
C LEU A 131 1.74 6.95 5.44
N LEU A 132 0.42 7.06 5.23
CA LEU A 132 -0.35 6.03 4.52
C LEU A 132 0.12 5.83 3.07
N LEU A 133 0.45 6.92 2.37
CA LEU A 133 0.96 6.86 1.00
C LEU A 133 2.36 6.21 0.95
N LEU A 134 3.28 6.62 1.81
CA LEU A 134 4.62 6.01 1.92
C LEU A 134 4.54 4.52 2.22
N LEU A 135 3.60 4.13 3.09
CA LEU A 135 3.35 2.76 3.45
C LEU A 135 2.75 1.94 2.29
N GLU A 136 1.83 2.54 1.51
CA GLU A 136 1.30 1.92 0.28
C GLU A 136 2.41 1.70 -0.75
N ILE A 137 3.29 2.70 -0.95
CA ILE A 137 4.44 2.59 -1.86
C ILE A 137 5.34 1.43 -1.43
N LEU A 138 5.63 1.32 -0.13
CA LEU A 138 6.50 0.28 0.42
C LEU A 138 5.93 -1.11 0.13
N LEU A 139 4.63 -1.31 0.34
CA LEU A 139 3.97 -2.56 -0.01
C LEU A 139 4.02 -2.87 -1.50
N ARG A 140 3.79 -1.89 -2.37
CA ARG A 140 3.82 -2.11 -3.82
C ARG A 140 5.20 -2.53 -4.29
N GLN A 141 6.24 -1.86 -3.80
CA GLN A 141 7.64 -2.14 -4.13
C GLN A 141 8.17 -3.44 -3.52
N SER A 142 7.54 -3.95 -2.46
CA SER A 142 7.99 -5.18 -1.80
C SER A 142 7.80 -6.47 -2.62
N GLY A 143 7.10 -6.43 -3.76
CA GLY A 143 7.03 -7.55 -4.72
C GLY A 143 6.67 -8.90 -4.08
N GLU A 144 7.51 -9.92 -4.28
CA GLU A 144 7.33 -11.25 -3.67
C GLU A 144 7.42 -11.25 -2.14
N GLN A 145 8.08 -10.25 -1.54
CA GLN A 145 8.26 -10.14 -0.10
C GLN A 145 7.13 -9.41 0.63
N ARG A 146 6.04 -9.10 -0.08
CA ARG A 146 4.84 -8.45 0.49
C ARG A 146 4.39 -9.07 1.81
N TRP A 147 4.49 -10.39 1.96
CA TRP A 147 4.07 -11.08 3.19
C TRP A 147 4.87 -10.67 4.43
N ALA A 148 6.16 -10.34 4.30
CA ALA A 148 7.00 -9.87 5.40
C ALA A 148 6.57 -8.48 5.90
N PHE A 149 6.08 -7.62 5.01
CA PHE A 149 5.65 -6.25 5.32
C PHE A 149 4.18 -6.15 5.78
N LYS A 150 3.34 -7.18 5.59
CA LYS A 150 1.92 -7.15 6.01
C LYS A 150 1.69 -6.78 7.49
N PRO A 151 2.47 -7.30 8.46
CA PRO A 151 2.29 -6.90 9.86
C PRO A 151 2.66 -5.43 10.12
N LEU A 152 3.69 -4.91 9.42
CA LEU A 152 4.04 -3.50 9.47
C LEU A 152 2.91 -2.64 8.91
N MET A 153 2.29 -3.10 7.82
CA MET A 153 1.10 -2.46 7.25
C MET A 153 -0.06 -2.42 8.24
N LEU A 154 -0.32 -3.53 8.95
CA LEU A 154 -1.38 -3.58 9.96
C LEU A 154 -1.14 -2.55 11.05
N TYR A 155 0.08 -2.49 11.59
CA TYR A 155 0.42 -1.50 12.61
C TYR A 155 0.35 -0.06 12.08
N LEU A 156 1.18 0.30 11.09
CA LEU A 156 1.29 1.68 10.60
C LEU A 156 0.01 2.14 9.88
N GLY A 157 -0.63 1.26 9.12
CA GLY A 157 -1.88 1.56 8.43
C GLY A 157 -3.01 1.88 9.42
N ALA A 158 -3.18 1.06 10.45
CA ALA A 158 -4.23 1.29 11.44
C ALA A 158 -4.00 2.58 12.24
N VAL A 159 -2.78 2.79 12.75
CA VAL A 159 -2.48 3.99 13.56
C VAL A 159 -2.51 5.26 12.71
N SER A 160 -2.05 5.22 11.45
CA SER A 160 -2.09 6.39 10.56
C SER A 160 -3.49 6.69 10.04
N VAL A 161 -4.35 5.70 9.79
CA VAL A 161 -5.78 5.94 9.51
C VAL A 161 -6.45 6.59 10.71
N PHE A 162 -6.18 6.08 11.92
CA PHE A 162 -6.76 6.67 13.12
C PHE A 162 -6.28 8.10 13.38
N ASP A 163 -4.98 8.38 13.18
CA ASP A 163 -4.44 9.73 13.24
C ASP A 163 -5.08 10.64 12.19
N PHE A 164 -5.20 10.18 10.93
CA PHE A 164 -5.84 10.94 9.85
C PHE A 164 -7.27 11.37 10.21
N VAL A 165 -8.07 10.45 10.73
CA VAL A 165 -9.48 10.69 11.11
C VAL A 165 -9.57 11.62 12.31
N THR A 166 -8.75 11.35 13.33
CA THR A 166 -8.70 12.15 14.56
C THR A 166 -8.40 13.61 14.23
N TYR A 167 -7.38 13.86 13.40
CA TYR A 167 -6.98 15.22 13.07
C TYR A 167 -7.85 15.86 12.01
N ALA A 168 -8.44 15.10 11.07
CA ALA A 168 -9.44 15.63 10.15
C ALA A 168 -10.66 16.15 10.94
N ASN A 169 -11.12 15.37 11.93
CA ASN A 169 -12.19 15.79 12.84
C ASN A 169 -11.78 17.01 13.66
N ALA A 170 -10.60 17.00 14.27
CA ALA A 170 -10.13 18.13 15.06
C ALA A 170 -9.96 19.41 14.23
N THR A 171 -9.56 19.30 12.97
CA THR A 171 -9.47 20.43 12.03
C THR A 171 -10.85 21.04 11.80
N MET A 172 -11.85 20.20 11.58
CA MET A 172 -13.19 20.65 11.21
C MET A 172 -13.97 21.21 12.39
N VAL A 173 -13.88 20.58 13.56
CA VAL A 173 -14.57 21.02 14.80
C VAL A 173 -13.71 21.98 15.62
N THR A 174 -12.48 22.25 15.21
CA THR A 174 -11.50 23.18 15.82
C THR A 174 -11.01 22.84 17.23
N TYR A 175 -11.37 21.67 17.76
CA TYR A 175 -10.85 21.14 19.02
C TYR A 175 -10.54 19.64 18.91
N LEU A 176 -9.62 19.16 19.74
CA LEU A 176 -9.28 17.74 19.83
C LEU A 176 -10.06 17.07 20.97
N ASP A 177 -10.99 16.17 20.64
CA ASP A 177 -11.80 15.45 21.62
C ASP A 177 -10.95 14.52 22.49
N VAL A 178 -11.19 14.54 23.80
CA VAL A 178 -10.51 13.69 24.78
C VAL A 178 -10.76 12.21 24.51
N ASN A 179 -11.91 11.85 23.93
CA ASN A 179 -12.23 10.47 23.56
C ASN A 179 -11.33 9.95 22.44
N TYR A 180 -11.02 10.76 21.42
CA TYR A 180 -10.04 10.39 20.39
C TYR A 180 -8.66 10.18 20.99
N ILE A 181 -8.24 11.09 21.89
CA ILE A 181 -6.96 10.96 22.57
C ILE A 181 -6.92 9.67 23.41
N ALA A 182 -7.96 9.39 24.19
CA ALA A 182 -8.04 8.16 24.99
C ALA A 182 -7.97 6.91 24.11
N ALA A 183 -8.71 6.89 23.00
CA ALA A 183 -8.73 5.80 22.03
C ALA A 183 -7.36 5.56 21.37
N LYS A 184 -6.56 6.62 21.09
CA LYS A 184 -5.19 6.47 20.55
C LYS A 184 -4.35 5.53 21.40
N GLY A 185 -4.35 5.69 22.73
CA GLY A 185 -3.58 4.84 23.63
C GLY A 185 -3.92 3.36 23.47
N TYR A 186 -5.22 3.04 23.42
CA TYR A 186 -5.69 1.66 23.22
C TYR A 186 -5.40 1.10 21.83
N ILE A 187 -5.56 1.90 20.78
CA ILE A 187 -5.27 1.47 19.41
C ILE A 187 -3.79 1.17 19.25
N TYR A 188 -2.91 2.03 19.77
CA TYR A 188 -1.46 1.79 19.74
C TYR A 188 -1.11 0.53 20.53
N ALA A 189 -1.67 0.35 21.73
CA ALA A 189 -1.48 -0.86 22.53
C ALA A 189 -1.92 -2.13 21.77
N LEU A 190 -3.11 -2.11 21.17
CA LEU A 190 -3.66 -3.23 20.41
C LEU A 190 -2.86 -3.56 19.16
N MET A 191 -2.31 -2.53 18.49
CA MET A 191 -1.56 -2.70 17.25
C MET A 191 -0.08 -3.07 17.48
N THR A 192 0.48 -2.79 18.67
CA THR A 192 1.90 -3.03 19.00
C THR A 192 2.37 -4.47 18.72
N PRO A 193 1.59 -5.54 18.99
CA PRO A 193 1.97 -6.90 18.62
C PRO A 193 2.23 -7.09 17.12
N PHE A 194 1.52 -6.38 16.23
CA PHE A 194 1.77 -6.46 14.79
C PHE A 194 3.10 -5.83 14.41
N LEU A 195 3.50 -4.74 15.08
CA LEU A 195 4.84 -4.17 14.93
C LEU A 195 5.91 -5.18 15.39
N LEU A 196 5.68 -5.89 16.50
CA LEU A 196 6.59 -6.95 16.97
C LEU A 196 6.75 -8.09 15.97
N ILE A 197 5.64 -8.56 15.39
CA ILE A 197 5.67 -9.57 14.33
C ILE A 197 6.42 -9.02 13.10
N ALA A 198 6.22 -7.75 12.74
CA ALA A 198 6.93 -7.11 11.65
C ALA A 198 8.44 -7.13 11.91
N VAL A 199 8.89 -6.64 13.06
CA VAL A 199 10.33 -6.61 13.42
C VAL A 199 10.96 -7.99 13.33
N ARG A 200 10.30 -9.04 13.83
CA ARG A 200 10.79 -10.42 13.76
C ARG A 200 10.84 -10.96 12.33
N ARG A 201 9.87 -10.65 11.48
CA ARG A 201 9.86 -11.10 10.09
C ARG A 201 10.86 -10.35 9.20
N MET A 202 11.25 -9.15 9.61
CA MET A 202 12.14 -8.27 8.85
C MET A 202 13.62 -8.46 9.22
N GLU A 203 14.01 -9.56 9.87
CA GLU A 203 15.35 -9.78 10.43
C GLU A 203 16.50 -9.72 9.40
N HIS A 204 16.19 -9.83 8.10
CA HIS A 204 17.15 -9.74 6.99
C HIS A 204 16.87 -8.55 6.05
N TRP A 205 17.04 -7.30 6.49
CA TRP A 205 17.02 -6.07 5.64
C TRP A 205 18.12 -6.02 4.54
N GLY A 206 18.80 -7.14 4.24
CA GLY A 206 19.77 -7.28 3.16
C GLY A 206 19.14 -7.53 1.79
N ILE A 207 17.83 -7.31 1.63
CA ILE A 207 17.13 -7.57 0.39
C ILE A 207 17.13 -6.31 -0.45
N LYS A 208 17.77 -6.40 -1.62
CA LYS A 208 17.67 -5.42 -2.71
C LYS A 208 16.20 -5.26 -3.08
N ILE A 209 15.53 -4.23 -2.55
CA ILE A 209 14.21 -3.83 -3.01
C ILE A 209 14.42 -3.38 -4.45
N PHE A 210 13.98 -4.22 -5.39
CA PHE A 210 13.98 -3.87 -6.79
C PHE A 210 13.04 -2.69 -6.94
N ILE A 211 13.61 -1.54 -7.30
CA ILE A 211 12.85 -0.37 -7.72
C ILE A 211 12.10 -0.79 -8.98
N SER A 212 10.87 -1.26 -8.84
CA SER A 212 9.94 -1.28 -9.95
C SER A 212 9.72 0.18 -10.36
N ARG A 213 10.14 0.52 -11.58
CA ARG A 213 10.04 1.87 -12.15
C ARG A 213 8.62 2.25 -12.56
N GLU A 214 7.63 1.46 -12.18
CA GLU A 214 6.23 1.82 -12.33
C GLU A 214 5.75 2.60 -11.12
N ILE A 215 5.90 3.92 -11.17
CA ILE A 215 5.10 4.85 -10.36
C ILE A 215 3.71 4.90 -11.01
N VAL A 216 3.00 3.77 -11.05
CA VAL A 216 1.59 3.78 -11.44
C VAL A 216 0.83 4.42 -10.29
N LEU A 217 0.36 5.64 -10.57
CA LEU A 217 -0.36 6.56 -9.68
C LEU A 217 -1.05 5.89 -8.49
N HIS A 218 -0.76 6.45 -7.30
CA HIS A 218 -1.31 6.16 -5.96
C HIS A 218 -2.82 6.46 -5.81
N SER A 219 -3.58 6.24 -6.89
CA SER A 219 -4.92 6.79 -7.05
C SER A 219 -5.91 6.16 -6.07
N THR A 220 -5.83 4.86 -5.72
CA THR A 220 -6.90 4.24 -4.91
C THR A 220 -6.97 4.82 -3.50
N LEU A 221 -5.87 4.87 -2.76
CA LEU A 221 -5.86 5.40 -1.40
C LEU A 221 -6.18 6.90 -1.41
N LEU A 222 -5.58 7.66 -2.32
CA LEU A 222 -5.81 9.09 -2.43
C LEU A 222 -7.27 9.40 -2.80
N THR A 223 -7.88 8.62 -3.70
CA THR A 223 -9.30 8.74 -4.06
C THR A 223 -10.19 8.42 -2.86
N VAL A 224 -9.94 7.34 -2.11
CA VAL A 224 -10.75 6.99 -0.94
C VAL A 224 -10.60 8.04 0.18
N ALA A 225 -9.38 8.52 0.44
CA ALA A 225 -9.13 9.61 1.38
C ALA A 225 -9.79 10.93 0.93
N GLY A 226 -9.78 11.23 -0.37
CA GLY A 226 -10.46 12.38 -0.95
C GLY A 226 -11.97 12.30 -0.80
N ILE A 227 -12.58 11.14 -1.08
CA ILE A 227 -14.00 10.87 -0.84
C ILE A 227 -14.33 11.04 0.64
N TYR A 228 -13.50 10.50 1.54
CA TYR A 228 -13.66 10.68 2.98
C TYR A 228 -13.73 12.17 3.35
N LEU A 229 -12.75 12.96 2.91
CA LEU A 229 -12.70 14.40 3.23
C LEU A 229 -13.86 15.16 2.59
N PHE A 230 -14.25 14.80 1.38
CA PHE A 230 -15.39 15.40 0.70
C PHE A 230 -16.70 15.14 1.45
N VAL A 231 -16.99 13.89 1.80
CA VAL A 231 -18.18 13.52 2.58
C VAL A 231 -18.17 14.23 3.93
N MET A 232 -17.03 14.23 4.61
CA MET A 232 -16.87 14.91 5.89
C MET A 232 -17.14 16.42 5.78
N ALA A 233 -16.57 17.09 4.77
CA ALA A 233 -16.79 18.51 4.53
C ALA A 233 -18.25 18.81 4.16
N MET A 234 -18.87 17.97 3.34
CA MET A 234 -20.29 18.11 2.95
C MET A 234 -21.21 17.97 4.16
N VAL A 235 -21.01 16.94 4.98
CA VAL A 235 -21.77 16.74 6.23
C VAL A 235 -21.57 17.93 7.17
N GLY A 236 -20.33 18.37 7.38
CA GLY A 236 -20.03 19.56 8.18
C GLY A 236 -20.71 20.83 7.68
N TYR A 237 -20.73 21.05 6.37
CA TYR A 237 -21.42 22.18 5.75
C TYR A 237 -22.94 22.12 5.98
N VAL A 238 -23.58 20.97 5.72
CA VAL A 238 -25.03 20.79 5.88
C VAL A 238 -25.45 21.00 7.33
N ILE A 239 -24.70 20.46 8.30
CA ILE A 239 -24.99 20.64 9.72
C ILE A 239 -24.91 22.11 10.10
N LYS A 240 -23.84 22.79 9.70
CA LYS A 240 -23.67 24.23 9.96
C LYS A 240 -24.81 25.04 9.35
N TYR A 241 -25.24 24.69 8.14
CA TYR A 241 -26.34 25.36 7.45
C TYR A 241 -27.69 25.16 8.16
N LEU A 242 -27.96 23.95 8.66
CA LEU A 242 -29.19 23.63 9.40
C LEU A 242 -29.17 24.10 10.87
N GLY A 243 -28.07 24.71 11.33
CA GLY A 243 -27.89 25.08 12.74
C GLY A 243 -27.79 23.89 13.69
N GLY A 244 -27.45 22.70 13.16
CA GLY A 244 -27.31 21.48 13.96
C GLY A 244 -26.00 21.43 14.75
N SER A 245 -25.93 20.54 15.72
CA SER A 245 -24.71 20.26 16.50
C SER A 245 -23.93 19.08 15.93
N TRP A 246 -22.61 19.13 16.05
CA TRP A 246 -21.72 18.01 15.73
C TRP A 246 -21.84 16.93 16.80
N ASP A 247 -22.82 16.03 16.63
CA ASP A 247 -23.18 15.00 17.60
C ASP A 247 -22.50 13.64 17.31
N THR A 248 -22.55 12.76 18.31
CA THR A 248 -22.08 11.38 18.34
C THR A 248 -22.44 10.59 17.09
N THR A 249 -23.64 10.79 16.54
CA THR A 249 -24.09 10.11 15.30
C THR A 249 -23.16 10.37 14.12
N ILE A 250 -22.68 11.60 13.95
CA ILE A 250 -21.76 11.97 12.87
C ILE A 250 -20.37 11.36 13.10
N GLN A 251 -19.92 11.35 14.36
CA GLN A 251 -18.67 10.69 14.73
C GLN A 251 -18.72 9.19 14.38
N ILE A 252 -19.84 8.50 14.62
CA ILE A 252 -20.03 7.09 14.25
C ILE A 252 -19.91 6.90 12.74
N VAL A 253 -20.56 7.74 11.92
CA VAL A 253 -20.48 7.66 10.46
C VAL A 253 -19.04 7.88 9.98
N LEU A 254 -18.32 8.84 10.56
CA LEU A 254 -16.91 9.09 10.22
C LEU A 254 -16.01 7.93 10.63
N ILE A 255 -16.23 7.34 11.80
CA ILE A 255 -15.52 6.12 12.22
C ILE A 255 -15.81 4.97 11.25
N ALA A 256 -17.06 4.78 10.82
CA ALA A 256 -17.39 3.77 9.82
C ALA A 256 -16.66 4.02 8.48
N LEU A 257 -16.60 5.27 8.00
CA LEU A 257 -15.83 5.65 6.81
C LEU A 257 -14.31 5.42 7.00
N SER A 258 -13.82 5.57 8.22
CA SER A 258 -12.42 5.27 8.58
C SER A 258 -12.09 3.80 8.44
N VAL A 259 -13.02 2.92 8.84
CA VAL A 259 -12.90 1.48 8.64
C VAL A 259 -12.88 1.15 7.14
N VAL A 260 -13.68 1.82 6.33
CA VAL A 260 -13.63 1.68 4.87
C VAL A 260 -12.27 2.11 4.31
N LEU A 261 -11.72 3.23 4.77
CA LEU A 261 -10.36 3.68 4.39
C LEU A 261 -9.30 2.64 4.77
N LEU A 262 -9.43 2.05 5.96
CA LEU A 262 -8.54 0.99 6.41
C LEU A 262 -8.70 -0.28 5.56
N ILE A 263 -9.91 -0.71 5.24
CA ILE A 263 -10.17 -1.84 4.35
C ILE A 263 -9.57 -1.58 2.97
N ALA A 264 -9.71 -0.36 2.42
CA ALA A 264 -9.11 0.04 1.15
C ALA A 264 -7.59 -0.17 1.11
N LEU A 265 -6.90 0.01 2.24
CA LEU A 265 -5.47 -0.28 2.36
C LEU A 265 -5.14 -1.78 2.30
N PHE A 266 -6.06 -2.66 2.68
CA PHE A 266 -5.87 -4.11 2.67
C PHE A 266 -6.55 -4.83 1.48
N LEU A 267 -7.21 -4.09 0.59
CA LEU A 267 -7.79 -4.65 -0.63
C LEU A 267 -6.74 -5.42 -1.44
N SER A 268 -7.08 -6.60 -1.94
CA SER A 268 -6.19 -7.41 -2.78
C SER A 268 -5.91 -6.73 -4.13
N SER A 269 -4.79 -7.10 -4.78
CA SER A 269 -4.46 -6.61 -6.14
C SER A 269 -5.61 -6.85 -7.12
N ASN A 270 -6.25 -8.02 -7.05
CA ASN A 270 -7.38 -8.38 -7.90
C ASN A 270 -8.58 -7.43 -7.71
N ILE A 271 -8.96 -7.13 -6.47
CA ILE A 271 -10.09 -6.22 -6.21
C ILE A 271 -9.74 -4.80 -6.64
N ARG A 272 -8.51 -4.34 -6.40
CA ARG A 272 -8.07 -3.00 -6.85
C ARG A 272 -8.04 -2.89 -8.36
N ASN A 273 -7.59 -3.92 -9.07
CA ASN A 273 -7.58 -3.95 -10.53
C ASN A 273 -9.02 -3.89 -11.06
N LYS A 274 -9.95 -4.66 -10.48
CA LYS A 274 -11.38 -4.58 -10.84
C LYS A 274 -11.96 -3.18 -10.58
N LEU A 275 -11.66 -2.57 -9.44
CA LEU A 275 -12.11 -1.21 -9.11
C LEU A 275 -11.52 -0.16 -10.07
N LYS A 276 -10.23 -0.28 -10.40
CA LYS A 276 -9.54 0.59 -11.37
C LYS A 276 -10.20 0.48 -12.74
N VAL A 277 -10.48 -0.74 -13.20
CA VAL A 277 -11.18 -0.98 -14.48
C VAL A 277 -12.60 -0.42 -14.43
N PHE A 278 -13.33 -0.61 -13.33
CA PHE A 278 -14.68 -0.06 -13.17
C PHE A 278 -14.70 1.47 -13.23
N ILE A 279 -13.84 2.14 -12.45
CA ILE A 279 -13.73 3.60 -12.46
C ILE A 279 -13.28 4.08 -13.84
N SER A 280 -12.28 3.43 -14.44
CA SER A 280 -11.78 3.75 -15.78
C SER A 280 -12.89 3.69 -16.82
N LYS A 281 -13.65 2.58 -16.87
CA LYS A 281 -14.77 2.40 -17.81
C LYS A 281 -15.87 3.47 -17.67
N ASN A 282 -16.15 3.93 -16.45
CA ASN A 282 -17.29 4.83 -16.19
C ASN A 282 -16.92 6.31 -16.14
N PHE A 283 -15.66 6.67 -15.85
CA PHE A 283 -15.25 8.06 -15.60
C PHE A 283 -14.11 8.56 -16.51
N PHE A 284 -13.43 7.68 -17.24
CA PHE A 284 -12.30 8.08 -18.10
C PHE A 284 -12.50 7.56 -19.53
N ALA A 285 -12.77 8.46 -20.47
CA ALA A 285 -12.67 8.16 -21.90
C ALA A 285 -11.18 8.13 -22.29
N ASN A 286 -10.76 7.10 -23.05
CA ASN A 286 -9.42 6.93 -23.64
C ASN A 286 -8.24 6.81 -22.65
N GLN A 287 -8.10 5.65 -21.99
CA GLN A 287 -6.98 5.42 -21.05
C GLN A 287 -5.91 4.43 -21.52
N PHE A 288 -6.12 3.66 -22.59
CA PHE A 288 -5.03 2.91 -23.21
C PHE A 288 -4.33 3.83 -24.21
N ASP A 289 -3.45 4.69 -23.71
CA ASP A 289 -2.50 5.35 -24.59
C ASP A 289 -1.50 4.27 -25.02
N TYR A 290 -1.75 3.71 -26.20
CA TYR A 290 -0.90 2.71 -26.86
C TYR A 290 0.58 3.14 -26.85
N ARG A 291 0.85 4.45 -26.84
CA ARG A 291 2.21 5.00 -26.78
C ARG A 291 2.94 4.66 -25.48
N GLU A 292 2.29 4.74 -24.32
CA GLU A 292 2.93 4.39 -23.04
C GLU A 292 3.23 2.90 -22.98
N GLN A 293 2.27 2.06 -23.39
CA GLN A 293 2.44 0.60 -23.43
C GLN A 293 3.53 0.19 -24.42
N TRP A 294 3.64 0.88 -25.56
CA TRP A 294 4.71 0.66 -26.53
C TRP A 294 6.10 1.02 -25.97
N ILE A 295 6.20 2.08 -25.17
CA ILE A 295 7.45 2.49 -24.49
C ILE A 295 7.82 1.49 -23.38
N GLU A 296 6.85 1.02 -22.59
CA GLU A 296 7.09 -0.03 -21.58
C GLU A 296 7.58 -1.33 -22.22
N LEU A 297 6.94 -1.76 -23.31
CA LEU A 297 7.32 -2.96 -24.06
C LEU A 297 8.73 -2.83 -24.65
N THR A 298 9.02 -1.74 -25.35
CA THR A 298 10.34 -1.53 -25.97
C THR A 298 11.45 -1.41 -24.93
N ASN A 299 11.20 -0.76 -23.79
CA ASN A 299 12.16 -0.75 -22.67
C ASN A 299 12.36 -2.14 -22.08
N ALA A 300 11.29 -2.91 -21.86
CA ALA A 300 11.38 -4.28 -21.35
C ALA A 300 12.23 -5.15 -22.29
N LEU A 301 11.96 -5.09 -23.60
CA LEU A 301 12.71 -5.83 -24.63
C LEU A 301 14.17 -5.36 -24.73
N ALA A 302 14.46 -4.07 -24.52
CA ALA A 302 15.82 -3.52 -24.56
C ALA A 302 16.67 -3.87 -23.32
N THR A 303 16.06 -4.36 -22.24
CA THR A 303 16.78 -4.71 -20.99
C THR A 303 17.18 -6.20 -20.91
N GLY A 304 16.82 -7.02 -21.91
CA GLY A 304 17.19 -8.43 -21.94
C GLY A 304 18.69 -8.62 -22.16
N ASP A 305 19.33 -9.47 -21.34
CA ASP A 305 20.71 -9.93 -21.56
C ASP A 305 20.78 -10.84 -22.81
N ASP A 306 21.98 -10.97 -23.40
CA ASP A 306 22.27 -11.67 -24.67
C ASP A 306 21.93 -13.19 -24.71
N ASN A 307 21.35 -13.75 -23.65
CA ASN A 307 21.05 -15.18 -23.54
C ASN A 307 19.59 -15.47 -23.97
N LEU A 308 19.40 -16.49 -24.83
CA LEU A 308 18.10 -16.83 -25.43
C LEU A 308 16.99 -17.13 -24.40
N GLN A 309 17.32 -17.78 -23.28
CA GLN A 309 16.34 -18.04 -22.21
C GLN A 309 15.87 -16.75 -21.52
N ASP A 310 16.77 -15.78 -21.37
CA ASP A 310 16.44 -14.48 -20.78
C ASP A 310 15.58 -13.65 -21.73
N VAL A 311 15.75 -13.80 -23.05
CA VAL A 311 14.88 -13.17 -24.06
C VAL A 311 13.44 -13.66 -23.95
N TYR A 312 13.20 -14.98 -23.90
CA TYR A 312 11.85 -15.53 -23.78
C TYR A 312 11.15 -15.11 -22.49
N ARG A 313 11.89 -15.12 -21.38
CA ARG A 313 11.37 -14.68 -20.08
C ARG A 313 11.05 -13.18 -20.06
N THR A 314 11.90 -12.38 -20.69
CA THR A 314 11.72 -10.93 -20.80
C THR A 314 10.51 -10.59 -21.67
N ALA A 315 10.35 -11.26 -22.80
CA ALA A 315 9.18 -11.10 -23.69
C ALA A 315 7.87 -11.48 -22.98
N LEU A 316 7.84 -12.64 -22.32
CA LEU A 316 6.68 -13.09 -21.54
C LEU A 316 6.33 -12.10 -20.43
N LYS A 317 7.34 -11.61 -19.70
CA LYS A 317 7.14 -10.60 -18.65
C LYS A 317 6.62 -9.27 -19.21
N GLY A 318 7.14 -8.83 -20.37
CA GLY A 318 6.67 -7.62 -21.05
C GLY A 318 5.20 -7.71 -21.45
N LEU A 319 4.81 -8.82 -22.08
CA LEU A 319 3.42 -9.09 -22.46
C LEU A 319 2.50 -9.19 -21.25
N ALA A 320 2.90 -9.96 -20.23
CA ALA A 320 2.12 -10.11 -19.01
C ALA A 320 1.91 -8.77 -18.31
N ASN A 321 2.94 -7.93 -18.21
CA ASN A 321 2.84 -6.60 -17.62
C ASN A 321 1.91 -5.67 -18.41
N ALA A 322 2.00 -5.65 -19.74
CA ALA A 322 1.17 -4.80 -20.60
C ALA A 322 -0.34 -5.08 -20.41
N VAL A 323 -0.70 -6.35 -20.25
CA VAL A 323 -2.08 -6.79 -20.01
C VAL A 323 -2.41 -6.88 -18.51
N LYS A 324 -1.44 -6.62 -17.62
CA LYS A 324 -1.53 -6.68 -16.15
C LYS A 324 -1.89 -8.07 -15.59
N TYR A 325 -1.27 -9.10 -16.16
CA TYR A 325 -1.29 -10.47 -15.65
C TYR A 325 -0.08 -10.75 -14.75
N ASP A 326 -0.34 -11.41 -13.62
CA ASP A 326 0.71 -11.79 -12.66
C ASP A 326 1.36 -13.15 -13.01
N ARG A 327 0.78 -13.92 -13.95
CA ARG A 327 1.22 -15.27 -14.33
C ARG A 327 1.12 -15.51 -15.83
N GLY A 328 1.98 -16.40 -16.35
CA GLY A 328 1.90 -16.83 -17.75
C GLY A 328 2.93 -17.90 -18.11
N LEU A 329 2.69 -18.56 -19.25
CA LEU A 329 3.60 -19.52 -19.87
C LEU A 329 3.86 -19.07 -21.31
N LEU A 330 5.12 -19.19 -21.76
CA LEU A 330 5.47 -19.04 -23.16
C LEU A 330 5.90 -20.38 -23.70
N CYS A 331 5.14 -20.88 -24.67
CA CYS A 331 5.36 -22.18 -25.30
C CYS A 331 5.86 -21.98 -26.73
N LYS A 332 6.94 -22.66 -27.10
CA LYS A 332 7.44 -22.74 -28.47
C LYS A 332 6.92 -24.00 -29.11
N VAL A 333 6.18 -23.86 -30.21
CA VAL A 333 5.64 -24.99 -30.96
C VAL A 333 6.69 -25.53 -31.94
N ASN A 334 7.02 -26.81 -31.82
CA ASN A 334 7.95 -27.54 -32.67
C ASN A 334 7.22 -28.70 -33.35
N LYS A 335 6.74 -28.47 -34.60
CA LYS A 335 6.02 -29.43 -35.48
C LYS A 335 4.83 -30.17 -34.83
N SER A 336 5.09 -31.07 -33.88
CA SER A 336 4.12 -31.95 -33.22
C SER A 336 4.14 -31.86 -31.68
N HIS A 337 5.06 -31.10 -31.08
CA HIS A 337 5.09 -30.86 -29.63
C HIS A 337 5.27 -29.38 -29.33
N TYR A 338 5.02 -28.97 -28.09
CA TYR A 338 5.42 -27.64 -27.60
C TYR A 338 6.43 -27.80 -26.47
N ASP A 339 7.35 -26.84 -26.39
CA ASP A 339 8.32 -26.73 -25.31
C ASP A 339 8.05 -25.45 -24.53
N ILE A 340 8.02 -25.53 -23.19
CA ILE A 340 7.87 -24.35 -22.34
C ILE A 340 9.22 -23.63 -22.30
N VAL A 341 9.30 -22.48 -22.98
CA VAL A 341 10.54 -21.69 -23.09
C VAL A 341 10.64 -20.59 -22.04
N ALA A 342 9.51 -20.20 -21.43
CA ALA A 342 9.50 -19.35 -20.25
C ALA A 342 8.28 -19.61 -19.36
N ASN A 343 8.47 -19.50 -18.06
CA ASN A 343 7.41 -19.60 -17.05
C ASN A 343 7.49 -18.38 -16.12
N LEU A 344 6.35 -17.70 -15.96
CA LEU A 344 6.15 -16.63 -15.01
C LEU A 344 5.12 -17.08 -13.96
N TYR A 345 5.60 -17.63 -12.85
CA TYR A 345 4.81 -18.02 -11.67
C TYR A 345 3.57 -18.89 -11.96
N ALA A 346 3.55 -19.60 -13.08
CA ALA A 346 2.50 -20.54 -13.44
C ALA A 346 2.90 -21.96 -12.98
N PRO A 347 1.96 -22.78 -12.48
CA PRO A 347 2.22 -24.19 -12.27
C PRO A 347 2.55 -24.87 -13.60
N GLU A 348 3.29 -25.98 -13.55
CA GLU A 348 3.49 -26.79 -14.76
C GLU A 348 2.15 -27.35 -15.25
N PRO A 349 1.93 -27.48 -16.58
CA PRO A 349 0.68 -27.98 -17.12
C PRO A 349 0.42 -29.44 -16.70
N ASP A 350 -0.66 -29.67 -15.96
CA ASP A 350 -1.22 -31.00 -15.78
C ASP A 350 -1.88 -31.50 -17.08
N HIS A 351 -2.28 -32.78 -17.15
CA HIS A 351 -2.94 -33.39 -18.33
C HIS A 351 -4.08 -32.55 -18.93
N LEU A 352 -4.90 -31.93 -18.08
CA LEU A 352 -6.01 -31.08 -18.53
C LEU A 352 -5.51 -29.80 -19.22
N HIS A 353 -4.49 -29.16 -18.66
CA HIS A 353 -3.89 -27.96 -19.23
C HIS A 353 -3.18 -28.26 -20.55
N ASP A 354 -2.52 -29.43 -20.62
CA ASP A 354 -1.84 -29.90 -21.82
C ASP A 354 -2.82 -30.09 -22.99
N GLU A 355 -3.99 -30.69 -22.72
CA GLU A 355 -5.04 -30.89 -23.73
C GLU A 355 -5.59 -29.56 -24.28
N VAL A 356 -5.86 -28.57 -23.40
CA VAL A 356 -6.26 -27.22 -23.82
C VAL A 356 -5.20 -26.57 -24.71
N ILE A 357 -3.93 -26.64 -24.32
CA ILE A 357 -2.83 -26.03 -25.08
C ILE A 357 -2.71 -26.68 -26.46
N GLN A 358 -2.77 -28.00 -26.55
CA GLN A 358 -2.68 -28.72 -27.83
C GLN A 358 -3.83 -28.36 -28.79
N LEU A 359 -5.07 -28.33 -28.30
CA LEU A 359 -6.23 -27.95 -29.10
C LEU A 359 -6.15 -26.48 -29.54
N ALA A 360 -5.69 -25.60 -28.65
CA ALA A 360 -5.45 -24.20 -28.99
C ALA A 360 -4.35 -24.04 -30.05
N ILE A 361 -3.27 -24.82 -30.00
CA ILE A 361 -2.22 -24.82 -31.03
C ILE A 361 -2.80 -25.23 -32.38
N GLN A 362 -3.60 -26.30 -32.43
CA GLN A 362 -4.22 -26.75 -33.68
C GLN A 362 -5.16 -25.69 -34.28
N TYR A 363 -5.97 -25.05 -33.44
CA TYR A 363 -6.84 -23.97 -33.88
C TYR A 363 -6.03 -22.76 -34.40
N CYS A 364 -5.02 -22.33 -33.65
CA CYS A 364 -4.17 -21.20 -34.01
C CYS A 364 -3.37 -21.45 -35.30
N GLN A 365 -3.01 -22.69 -35.61
CA GLN A 365 -2.39 -23.01 -36.91
C GLN A 365 -3.30 -22.70 -38.10
N GLN A 366 -4.62 -22.84 -37.94
CA GLN A 366 -5.58 -22.53 -39.00
C GLN A 366 -6.03 -21.06 -38.96
N LYS A 367 -6.22 -20.52 -37.76
CA LYS A 367 -6.70 -19.15 -37.53
C LYS A 367 -5.81 -18.46 -36.49
N PRO A 368 -4.93 -17.53 -36.90
CA PRO A 368 -4.03 -16.81 -35.98
C PRO A 368 -4.80 -15.75 -35.16
N TRP A 369 -5.65 -16.20 -34.24
CA TRP A 369 -6.54 -15.36 -33.46
C TRP A 369 -6.35 -15.57 -31.95
N LEU A 370 -6.54 -14.50 -31.17
CA LEU A 370 -6.55 -14.56 -29.71
C LEU A 370 -7.74 -15.43 -29.24
N ILE A 371 -7.48 -16.36 -28.33
CA ILE A 371 -8.53 -17.16 -27.70
C ILE A 371 -8.79 -16.64 -26.29
N ASP A 372 -9.99 -16.11 -26.05
CA ASP A 372 -10.51 -15.87 -24.69
C ASP A 372 -11.35 -17.09 -24.28
N LEU A 373 -10.85 -17.85 -23.32
CA LEU A 373 -11.53 -19.06 -22.85
C LEU A 373 -12.83 -18.75 -22.11
N HIS A 374 -12.98 -17.56 -21.52
CA HIS A 374 -14.26 -17.13 -20.94
C HIS A 374 -15.27 -16.77 -22.03
N GLU A 375 -14.83 -16.11 -23.11
CA GLU A 375 -15.72 -15.84 -24.24
C GLU A 375 -16.14 -17.14 -24.93
N PHE A 376 -15.22 -18.09 -25.09
CA PHE A 376 -15.51 -19.41 -25.65
C PHE A 376 -16.62 -20.14 -24.88
N LEU A 377 -16.64 -20.03 -23.54
CA LEU A 377 -17.69 -20.63 -22.71
C LEU A 377 -19.08 -19.99 -22.92
N ILE A 378 -19.13 -18.74 -23.38
CA ILE A 378 -20.38 -17.98 -23.55
C ILE A 378 -20.87 -18.04 -24.99
N ASN A 379 -19.98 -17.81 -25.96
CA ASN A 379 -20.26 -17.77 -27.40
C ASN A 379 -19.28 -18.66 -28.17
N PRO A 380 -19.43 -20.00 -28.12
CA PRO A 380 -18.53 -20.92 -28.82
C PRO A 380 -18.51 -20.69 -30.34
N GLU A 381 -19.60 -20.18 -30.93
CA GLU A 381 -19.68 -19.87 -32.37
C GLU A 381 -18.60 -18.90 -32.87
N ASN A 382 -18.10 -18.00 -32.01
CA ASN A 382 -17.04 -17.04 -32.37
C ASN A 382 -15.70 -17.76 -32.68
N TYR A 383 -15.56 -19.00 -32.21
CA TYR A 383 -14.36 -19.83 -32.35
C TYR A 383 -14.62 -21.05 -33.24
N ALA A 384 -15.45 -20.89 -34.28
CA ALA A 384 -15.81 -21.97 -35.19
C ALA A 384 -14.58 -22.72 -35.74
N GLY A 385 -14.56 -24.04 -35.53
CA GLY A 385 -13.45 -24.95 -35.86
C GLY A 385 -12.60 -25.36 -34.66
N MET A 386 -12.85 -24.79 -33.47
CA MET A 386 -12.21 -25.19 -32.22
C MET A 386 -13.08 -26.23 -31.50
N ASP A 387 -12.72 -27.51 -31.61
CA ASP A 387 -13.45 -28.62 -30.98
C ASP A 387 -12.91 -28.87 -29.56
N MET A 388 -13.31 -28.02 -28.61
CA MET A 388 -12.96 -28.15 -27.19
C MET A 388 -14.21 -28.45 -26.35
N ASP A 389 -14.11 -29.43 -25.43
CA ASP A 389 -15.16 -29.68 -24.44
C ASP A 389 -15.27 -28.48 -23.48
N LEU A 390 -16.46 -27.88 -23.41
CA LEU A 390 -16.77 -26.77 -22.52
C LEU A 390 -16.52 -27.11 -21.04
N LYS A 391 -16.69 -28.39 -20.65
CA LYS A 391 -16.39 -28.83 -19.27
C LYS A 391 -14.90 -28.75 -18.96
N LEU A 392 -14.06 -29.06 -19.94
CA LEU A 392 -12.61 -29.04 -19.83
C LEU A 392 -12.10 -27.59 -19.75
N VAL A 393 -12.66 -26.69 -20.58
CA VAL A 393 -12.36 -25.25 -20.54
C VAL A 393 -12.76 -24.63 -19.20
N ASN A 394 -13.92 -25.00 -18.64
CA ASN A 394 -14.39 -24.47 -17.36
C ASN A 394 -13.54 -24.90 -16.15
N GLN A 395 -12.75 -25.97 -16.28
CA GLN A 395 -11.81 -26.45 -15.25
C GLN A 395 -10.39 -25.89 -15.43
N CYS A 396 -10.11 -25.24 -16.56
CA CYS A 396 -8.82 -24.67 -16.86
C CYS A 396 -8.68 -23.29 -16.19
N GLU A 397 -7.52 -23.01 -15.57
CA GLU A 397 -7.25 -21.70 -14.97
C GLU A 397 -6.79 -20.65 -15.99
N TYR A 398 -6.50 -21.04 -17.23
CA TYR A 398 -6.08 -20.12 -18.28
C TYR A 398 -7.24 -19.25 -18.73
N GLN A 399 -6.97 -17.95 -18.92
CA GLN A 399 -7.97 -17.00 -19.39
C GLN A 399 -7.78 -16.66 -20.86
N PHE A 400 -6.54 -16.44 -21.29
CA PHE A 400 -6.20 -16.02 -22.65
C PHE A 400 -5.10 -16.90 -23.23
N ILE A 401 -5.24 -17.25 -24.50
CA ILE A 401 -4.20 -17.90 -25.30
C ILE A 401 -3.91 -17.01 -26.51
N LEU A 402 -2.69 -16.48 -26.59
CA LEU A 402 -2.26 -15.56 -27.63
C LEU A 402 -1.25 -16.28 -28.55
N PRO A 403 -1.55 -16.48 -29.85
CA PRO A 403 -0.56 -16.99 -30.77
C PRO A 403 0.47 -15.90 -31.13
N ILE A 404 1.76 -16.27 -31.13
CA ILE A 404 2.89 -15.40 -31.46
C ILE A 404 3.65 -16.09 -32.60
N TYR A 405 3.83 -15.40 -33.74
CA TYR A 405 4.45 -15.93 -34.96
C TYR A 405 5.81 -15.32 -35.24
#